data_AF-A0A4P9Y493-F1
#
_entry.id   AF-A0A4P9Y493-F1
#
_cell.length_a   1.000
_cell.length_b   1.000
_cell.length_c   1.000
_cell.angle_alpha   90.00
_cell.angle_beta   90.00
_cell.angle_gamma   90.00
#
_symmetry.space_group_name_H-M   'P 1'
#
loop_
_entity.id
_entity.type
_entity.pdbx_description
1 polymer ?
#
loop_
_entity_poly.entity_id
_entity_poly.type
_entity_poly.pdbx_seq_one_letter_code
_entity_poly.pdbx_strand_id
1 'polypeptide(L)'
;NLSQSQGSQPGSGDPQPRKLQLDSVRFKRIRDALVWKLRDAEVNEGREVLTVSELVEWYMSAQEDGSNTSDTEARAQRRLVEKVISHSVNTDQTFLELRDTDPSTTLLDGGGQAASSSSSMSSRKLLPSSTITVHPDFVSEYET
;
A
#
# COMPACT_ATOMS: atom_id res chain seq x y z
N ASN A 1 -57.75 28.36 -13.72
CA ASN A 1 -56.76 28.80 -12.72
C ASN A 1 -56.27 27.55 -12.00
N LEU A 2 -55.23 26.89 -12.52
CA LEU A 2 -54.64 25.68 -11.94
C LEU A 2 -53.31 26.08 -11.29
N SER A 3 -53.22 25.99 -9.96
CA SER A 3 -51.97 26.07 -9.22
C SER A 3 -51.34 24.67 -9.17
N GLN A 4 -50.27 24.46 -9.94
CA GLN A 4 -49.36 23.33 -9.77
C GLN A 4 -48.19 23.77 -8.87
N SER A 5 -48.04 23.10 -7.74
CA SER A 5 -46.90 23.22 -6.83
C SER A 5 -46.53 21.81 -6.37
N GLN A 6 -45.61 21.17 -7.10
CA GLN A 6 -44.89 19.93 -6.79
C GLN A 6 -43.92 19.70 -7.96
N GLY A 7 -42.65 19.36 -7.81
CA GLY A 7 -41.87 19.07 -6.62
C GLY A 7 -40.39 18.93 -6.98
N SER A 8 -39.58 18.98 -5.93
CA SER A 8 -38.34 18.24 -5.68
C SER A 8 -37.27 18.18 -6.77
N GLN A 9 -36.18 18.90 -6.49
CA GLN A 9 -34.83 18.70 -7.03
C GLN A 9 -34.49 17.21 -7.20
N PRO A 10 -33.97 16.78 -8.37
CA PRO A 10 -33.26 15.51 -8.44
C PRO A 10 -31.97 15.62 -7.61
N GLY A 11 -31.79 14.63 -6.74
CA GLY A 11 -30.78 14.61 -5.69
C GLY A 11 -29.37 14.86 -6.19
N SER A 12 -28.63 15.56 -5.35
CA SER A 12 -27.18 15.56 -5.29
C SER A 12 -26.68 14.12 -5.19
N GLY A 13 -26.46 13.50 -6.36
CA GLY A 13 -25.66 12.29 -6.47
C GLY A 13 -24.23 12.67 -6.16
N ASP A 14 -23.90 12.70 -4.87
CA ASP A 14 -22.52 12.74 -4.41
C ASP A 14 -21.78 11.59 -5.13
N PRO A 15 -20.74 11.87 -5.94
CA PRO A 15 -19.99 10.82 -6.58
C PRO A 15 -19.25 10.07 -5.48
N GLN A 16 -19.86 9.00 -4.96
CA GLN A 16 -19.18 8.08 -4.07
C GLN A 16 -17.82 7.78 -4.70
N PRO A 17 -16.71 7.95 -3.95
CA PRO A 17 -15.40 7.69 -4.49
C PRO A 17 -15.42 6.24 -4.96
N ARG A 18 -15.34 6.04 -6.28
CA ARG A 18 -15.24 4.72 -6.88
C ARG A 18 -13.94 4.14 -6.35
N LYS A 19 -14.02 3.44 -5.21
CA LYS A 19 -12.96 2.61 -4.69
C LYS A 19 -12.65 1.69 -5.85
N LEU A 20 -11.49 1.87 -6.48
CA LEU A 20 -10.94 0.92 -7.44
C LEU A 20 -10.99 -0.42 -6.72
N GLN A 21 -12.04 -1.21 -6.98
CA GLN A 21 -12.13 -2.59 -6.56
C GLN A 21 -11.07 -3.28 -7.41
N LEU A 22 -9.86 -3.36 -6.87
CA LEU A 22 -8.90 -4.31 -7.40
C LEU A 22 -9.60 -5.66 -7.36
N ASP A 23 -9.55 -6.37 -8.48
CA ASP A 23 -9.97 -7.75 -8.51
C ASP A 23 -9.21 -8.49 -7.39
N SER A 24 -9.95 -9.02 -6.41
CA SER A 24 -9.36 -9.57 -5.18
C SER A 24 -8.36 -10.69 -5.47
N VAL A 25 -8.53 -11.39 -6.60
CA VAL A 25 -7.59 -12.41 -7.07
C VAL A 25 -6.27 -11.78 -7.51
N ARG A 26 -6.32 -10.68 -8.26
CA ARG A 26 -5.11 -9.95 -8.67
C ARG A 26 -4.39 -9.34 -7.48
N PHE A 27 -5.13 -8.76 -6.53
CA PHE A 27 -4.55 -8.24 -5.29
C PHE A 27 -3.79 -9.34 -4.53
N LYS A 28 -4.47 -10.48 -4.30
CA LYS A 28 -3.90 -11.63 -3.61
C LYS A 28 -2.65 -12.14 -4.31
N ARG A 29 -2.69 -12.35 -5.63
CA ARG A 29 -1.53 -12.80 -6.42
C ARG A 29 -0.32 -11.86 -6.31
N ILE A 30 -0.54 -10.55 -6.42
CA ILE A 30 0.55 -9.57 -6.30
C ILE A 30 1.12 -9.62 -4.88
N ARG A 31 0.27 -9.57 -3.86
CA ARG A 31 0.67 -9.65 -2.45
C ARG A 31 1.48 -10.91 -2.17
N ASP A 32 0.98 -12.07 -2.59
CA ASP A 32 1.61 -13.37 -2.34
C ASP A 32 2.97 -13.47 -3.07
N ALA A 33 3.08 -12.95 -4.29
CA ALA A 33 4.37 -12.86 -5.00
C ALA A 33 5.39 -11.97 -4.28
N LEU A 34 4.94 -10.83 -3.73
CA LEU A 34 5.78 -9.93 -2.96
C LEU A 34 6.22 -10.55 -1.62
N VAL A 35 5.32 -11.24 -0.92
CA VAL A 35 5.64 -12.01 0.30
C VAL A 35 6.68 -13.08 -0.03
N TRP A 36 6.47 -13.85 -1.10
CA TRP A 36 7.42 -14.86 -1.55
C TRP A 36 8.79 -14.24 -1.81
N LYS A 37 8.87 -13.08 -2.49
CA LYS A 37 10.15 -12.43 -2.75
C LYS A 37 10.86 -11.96 -1.49
N LEU A 38 10.12 -11.44 -0.51
CA LEU A 38 10.69 -11.03 0.78
C LEU A 38 11.25 -12.24 1.55
N ARG A 39 10.52 -13.37 1.57
CA ARG A 39 10.99 -14.62 2.19
C ARG A 39 12.18 -15.23 1.45
N ASP A 40 12.15 -15.18 0.13
CA ASP A 40 13.27 -15.61 -0.71
C ASP A 40 14.53 -14.76 -0.43
N ALA A 41 14.39 -13.44 -0.32
CA ALA A 41 15.50 -12.56 0.03
C ALA A 41 16.04 -12.83 1.45
N GLU A 42 15.16 -13.12 2.41
CA GLU A 42 15.54 -13.51 3.78
C GLU A 42 16.35 -14.81 3.79
N VAL A 43 15.88 -15.85 3.11
CA VAL A 43 16.47 -17.20 3.14
C VAL A 43 17.69 -17.32 2.23
N ASN A 44 17.61 -16.84 0.99
CA ASN A 44 18.63 -17.07 -0.04
C ASN A 44 19.64 -15.92 -0.15
N GLU A 45 19.22 -14.68 0.11
CA GLU A 45 20.08 -13.50 -0.02
C GLU A 45 20.58 -12.97 1.34
N GLY A 46 20.05 -13.49 2.45
CA GLY A 46 20.33 -12.99 3.80
C GLY A 46 19.83 -11.56 4.03
N ARG A 47 18.85 -11.09 3.24
CA ARG A 47 18.26 -9.76 3.31
C ARG A 47 16.83 -9.85 3.86
N GLU A 48 16.68 -9.59 5.15
CA GLU A 48 15.38 -9.60 5.85
C GLU A 48 14.44 -8.44 5.43
N VAL A 49 14.99 -7.45 4.73
CA VAL A 49 14.29 -6.21 4.36
C VAL A 49 14.60 -5.84 2.92
N LEU A 50 13.60 -5.34 2.21
CA LEU A 50 13.75 -4.81 0.86
C LEU A 50 13.10 -3.43 0.76
N THR A 51 13.62 -2.57 -0.12
CA THR A 51 12.95 -1.29 -0.39
C THR A 51 11.69 -1.47 -1.24
N VAL A 52 10.74 -0.55 -1.11
CA VAL A 52 9.53 -0.52 -1.95
C VAL A 52 9.92 -0.46 -3.44
N SER A 53 10.96 0.32 -3.79
CA SER A 53 11.45 0.39 -5.17
C SER A 53 11.95 -0.95 -5.67
N GLU A 54 12.80 -1.63 -4.90
CA GLU A 54 13.34 -2.95 -5.28
C GLU A 54 12.23 -3.98 -5.51
N LEU A 55 11.23 -4.01 -4.63
CA LEU A 55 10.11 -4.95 -4.76
C LEU A 55 9.24 -4.66 -5.99
N VAL A 56 8.99 -3.38 -6.28
CA VAL A 56 8.25 -2.96 -7.46
C VAL A 56 9.03 -3.29 -8.72
N GLU A 57 10.34 -3.01 -8.76
CA GLU A 57 11.21 -3.30 -9.91
C GLU A 57 11.34 -4.80 -10.15
N TRP A 58 11.54 -5.60 -9.09
CA TRP A 58 11.54 -7.06 -9.19
C TRP A 58 10.23 -7.58 -9.78
N TYR A 59 9.08 -7.10 -9.29
CA TYR A 59 7.79 -7.56 -9.79
C TYR A 59 7.57 -7.13 -11.24
N MET A 60 7.97 -5.91 -11.65
CA MET A 60 7.90 -5.49 -13.06
C MET A 60 8.77 -6.40 -13.92
N SER A 61 10.03 -6.65 -13.54
CA SER A 61 10.95 -7.51 -14.29
C SER A 61 10.41 -8.94 -14.44
N ALA A 62 9.80 -9.50 -13.38
CA ALA A 62 9.18 -10.82 -13.43
C ALA A 62 7.94 -10.90 -14.36
N GLN A 63 7.33 -9.77 -14.70
CA GLN A 63 6.20 -9.70 -15.65
C GLN A 63 6.66 -9.39 -17.09
N GLU A 64 7.77 -8.67 -17.25
CA GLU A 64 8.36 -8.32 -18.55
C GLU A 64 8.91 -9.56 -19.28
N ASP A 65 9.36 -10.58 -18.54
CA ASP A 65 9.94 -11.81 -19.10
C ASP A 65 8.96 -12.65 -19.96
N GLY A 66 7.67 -12.29 -20.00
CA GLY A 66 6.64 -13.04 -20.72
C GLY A 66 5.67 -12.23 -21.59
N SER A 67 5.79 -10.90 -21.68
CA SER A 67 4.75 -10.10 -22.34
C SER A 67 5.27 -8.80 -22.96
N ASN A 68 4.88 -8.56 -24.23
CA ASN A 68 5.13 -7.33 -24.98
C ASN A 68 4.21 -6.20 -24.47
N THR A 69 4.40 -5.82 -23.21
CA THR A 69 3.52 -4.90 -22.47
C THR A 69 3.76 -3.47 -22.95
N SER A 70 2.68 -2.73 -23.24
CA SER A 70 2.78 -1.32 -23.63
C SER A 70 3.27 -0.45 -22.46
N ASP A 71 4.00 0.64 -22.72
CA ASP A 71 4.49 1.59 -21.69
C ASP A 71 3.36 2.07 -20.74
N THR A 72 2.17 2.29 -21.29
CA THR A 72 1.00 2.69 -20.49
C THR A 72 0.54 1.59 -19.52
N GLU A 73 0.58 0.33 -19.95
CA GLU A 73 0.23 -0.81 -19.10
C GLU A 73 1.30 -1.08 -18.04
N ALA A 74 2.58 -0.93 -18.39
CA ALA A 74 3.68 -1.02 -17.43
C ALA A 74 3.54 0.02 -16.31
N ARG A 75 3.22 1.28 -16.64
CA ARG A 75 2.95 2.32 -15.64
C ARG A 75 1.71 2.02 -14.79
N ALA A 76 0.65 1.49 -15.39
CA ALA A 76 -0.56 1.11 -14.65
C ALA A 76 -0.29 -0.04 -13.68
N GLN A 77 0.48 -1.05 -14.12
CA GLN A 77 0.90 -2.18 -13.31
C GLN A 77 1.81 -1.73 -12.17
N ARG A 78 2.76 -0.82 -12.43
CA ARG A 78 3.62 -0.24 -11.37
C ARG A 78 2.79 0.39 -10.25
N ARG A 79 1.83 1.25 -10.63
CA ARG A 79 0.91 1.89 -9.68
C ARG A 79 0.05 0.88 -8.92
N LEU A 80 -0.32 -0.21 -9.59
CA LEU A 80 -1.07 -1.30 -8.97
C LEU A 80 -0.27 -1.95 -7.85
N VAL A 81 0.99 -2.29 -8.11
CA VAL A 81 1.90 -2.90 -7.12
C VAL A 81 2.15 -1.95 -5.95
N GLU A 82 2.46 -0.68 -6.22
CA GLU A 82 2.63 0.34 -5.17
C GLU A 82 1.39 0.46 -4.26
N LYS A 83 0.19 0.37 -4.86
CA LYS A 83 -1.08 0.38 -4.13
C LYS A 83 -1.28 -0.89 -3.31
N VAL A 84 -0.90 -2.05 -3.84
CA VAL A 84 -0.96 -3.33 -3.09
C VAL A 84 -0.03 -3.27 -1.88
N ILE A 85 1.21 -2.79 -2.05
CA ILE A 85 2.16 -2.63 -0.94
C ILE A 85 1.59 -1.67 0.09
N SER A 86 1.11 -0.50 -0.34
CA SER A 86 0.51 0.50 0.56
C SER A 86 -0.70 -0.04 1.32
N HIS A 87 -1.56 -0.82 0.66
CA HIS A 87 -2.71 -1.45 1.31
C HIS A 87 -2.27 -2.56 2.28
N SER A 88 -1.26 -3.34 1.91
CA SER A 88 -0.73 -4.44 2.72
C SER A 88 -0.03 -3.93 3.98
N VAL A 89 0.56 -2.72 3.95
CA VAL A 89 1.11 -2.04 5.14
C VAL A 89 0.01 -1.41 5.99
N ASN A 90 -0.90 -0.64 5.39
CA ASN A 90 -1.84 0.19 6.16
C ASN A 90 -3.14 -0.53 6.58
N THR A 91 -3.56 -1.55 5.83
CA THR A 91 -4.86 -2.22 6.02
C THR A 91 -4.70 -3.67 6.48
N ASP A 92 -4.00 -4.50 5.70
CA ASP A 92 -3.91 -5.95 5.98
C ASP A 92 -2.82 -6.29 7.01
N GLN A 93 -1.98 -5.31 7.40
CA GLN A 93 -0.81 -5.50 8.27
C GLN A 93 0.08 -6.69 7.84
N THR A 94 0.09 -7.01 6.55
CA THR A 94 0.90 -8.09 5.95
C THR A 94 2.35 -7.67 5.83
N PHE A 95 2.60 -6.38 5.54
CA PHE A 95 3.94 -5.81 5.49
C PHE A 95 4.14 -4.83 6.64
N LEU A 96 5.36 -4.82 7.18
CA LEU A 96 5.80 -3.85 8.16
C LEU A 96 6.76 -2.87 7.47
N GLU A 97 6.46 -1.57 7.54
CA GLU A 97 7.41 -0.53 7.12
C GLU A 97 8.42 -0.29 8.24
N LEU A 98 9.69 -0.53 7.97
CA LEU A 98 10.78 -0.23 8.87
C LEU A 98 11.25 1.20 8.56
N ARG A 99 10.92 2.13 9.45
CA ARG A 99 11.54 3.45 9.43
C ARG A 99 12.66 3.43 10.45
N ASP A 100 13.85 3.83 10.01
CA ASP A 100 14.87 4.33 10.92
C ASP A 100 14.23 5.50 11.65
N THR A 101 13.71 5.19 12.84
CA THR A 101 12.95 6.15 13.61
C THR A 101 14.03 6.97 14.27
N ASP A 102 14.42 8.06 13.60
CA ASP A 102 15.32 9.06 14.16
C ASP A 102 14.85 9.33 15.60
N PRO A 103 15.60 8.92 16.64
CA PRO A 103 15.19 9.13 18.02
C PRO A 103 15.38 10.60 18.42
N SER A 104 15.31 11.55 17.47
CA SER A 104 15.32 12.99 17.72
C SER A 104 13.98 13.51 18.26
N THR A 105 13.40 12.83 19.24
CA THR A 105 12.42 13.45 20.14
C THR A 105 12.57 12.92 21.56
N THR A 106 13.78 12.98 22.12
CA THR A 106 13.97 12.87 23.56
C THR A 106 15.11 13.80 23.98
N LEU A 107 14.76 14.78 24.82
CA LEU A 107 15.60 15.71 25.61
C LEU A 107 16.05 17.03 24.96
N LEU A 108 15.14 18.00 24.84
CA LEU A 108 15.50 19.37 25.26
C LEU A 108 14.41 19.94 26.17
N ASP A 109 14.70 19.80 27.46
CA ASP A 109 14.40 20.71 28.57
C ASP A 109 13.50 21.94 28.26
N GLY A 110 12.34 22.01 28.91
CA GLY A 110 11.66 23.27 29.22
C GLY A 110 10.33 23.54 28.52
N GLY A 111 9.21 23.23 29.20
CA GLY A 111 7.96 24.01 29.07
C GLY A 111 6.91 23.46 28.09
N GLY A 112 5.95 22.72 28.64
CA GLY A 112 4.88 22.04 27.93
C GLY A 112 4.05 22.90 26.97
N GLN A 113 3.97 22.44 25.73
CA GLN A 113 2.75 22.47 24.93
C GLN A 113 2.71 21.17 24.15
N ALA A 114 1.77 20.31 24.52
CA ALA A 114 1.52 19.03 23.90
C ALA A 114 1.15 19.25 22.43
N ALA A 115 2.13 19.18 21.53
CA ALA A 115 1.89 18.82 20.16
C ALA A 115 1.37 17.39 20.20
N SER A 116 0.04 17.28 20.30
CA SER A 116 -0.68 16.06 20.05
C SER A 116 -0.29 15.61 18.64
N SER A 117 0.68 14.71 18.54
CA SER A 117 0.94 13.94 17.33
C SER A 117 -0.25 13.01 17.18
N SER A 118 -1.37 13.60 16.76
CA SER A 118 -2.55 12.89 16.31
C SER A 118 -2.05 11.92 15.25
N SER A 119 -1.96 10.65 15.64
CA SER A 119 -1.81 9.52 14.75
C SER A 119 -3.12 9.41 13.98
N SER A 120 -3.39 10.40 13.13
CA SER A 120 -4.42 10.31 12.12
C SER A 120 -4.01 9.13 11.26
N MET A 121 -4.89 8.12 11.18
CA MET A 121 -4.88 7.03 10.20
C MET A 121 -5.09 7.59 8.77
N SER A 122 -4.40 8.67 8.44
CA SER A 122 -4.27 9.18 7.10
C SER A 122 -3.42 8.17 6.36
N SER A 123 -4.06 7.37 5.50
CA SER A 123 -3.44 6.46 4.53
C SER A 123 -2.04 6.95 4.14
N ARG A 124 -0.99 6.41 4.77
CA ARG A 124 0.36 6.96 4.61
C ARG A 124 0.89 6.55 3.26
N LYS A 125 1.37 7.53 2.50
CA LYS A 125 2.02 7.28 1.22
C LYS A 125 3.41 6.71 1.50
N LEU A 126 3.61 5.44 1.16
CA LEU A 126 4.91 4.79 1.24
C LEU A 126 5.90 5.52 0.31
N LEU A 127 7.10 5.77 0.81
CA LEU A 127 8.16 6.34 0.00
C LEU A 127 8.83 5.22 -0.79
N PRO A 128 9.33 5.49 -2.01
CA PRO A 128 10.08 4.50 -2.79
C PRO A 128 11.32 3.97 -2.04
N SER A 129 11.88 4.77 -1.14
CA SER A 129 13.02 4.43 -0.28
C SER A 129 12.64 3.75 1.04
N SER A 130 11.35 3.61 1.36
CA SER A 130 10.92 2.91 2.57
C SER A 130 11.35 1.44 2.49
N THR A 131 11.95 0.93 3.55
CA THR A 131 12.22 -0.50 3.69
C THR A 131 11.01 -1.20 4.28
N ILE A 132 10.70 -2.37 3.75
CA ILE A 132 9.56 -3.18 4.19
C ILE A 132 10.00 -4.62 4.42
N THR A 133 9.33 -5.28 5.35
CA THR A 133 9.47 -6.71 5.64
C THR A 133 8.09 -7.36 5.81
N VAL A 134 8.03 -8.68 5.83
CA VAL A 134 6.78 -9.43 6.10
C VAL A 134 6.50 -9.38 7.60
N HIS A 135 5.26 -9.08 7.97
CA HIS A 135 4.86 -9.08 9.37
C HIS A 135 5.01 -10.49 9.98
N PRO A 136 5.58 -10.66 11.18
CA PRO A 136 5.84 -11.99 11.76
C PRO A 136 4.55 -12.81 12.01
N ASP A 137 3.44 -12.15 12.37
CA ASP A 137 2.12 -12.81 12.49
C ASP A 137 1.44 -13.12 11.16
N PHE A 138 2.00 -12.69 10.03
CA PHE A 138 1.41 -13.00 8.73
C PHE A 138 1.71 -14.46 8.36
N VAL A 139 0.71 -15.32 8.54
CA VAL A 139 0.71 -16.69 8.02
C VAL A 139 0.10 -16.67 6.62
N SER A 140 0.93 -16.94 5.61
CA SER A 140 0.44 -17.09 4.25
C SER A 140 -0.37 -18.38 4.16
N GLU A 141 -1.60 -18.33 3.62
CA GLU A 141 -2.53 -19.47 3.52
C GLU A 141 -2.04 -20.64 2.64
N TYR A 142 -0.76 -20.65 2.23
CA TYR A 142 -0.15 -21.66 1.36
C TYR A 142 0.89 -22.53 2.07
N GLU A 143 1.07 -22.37 3.39
CA GLU A 143 1.78 -23.35 4.22
C GLU A 143 0.81 -24.43 4.73
N THR A 144 0.38 -25.32 3.83
CA THR A 144 -0.20 -26.64 4.17
C THR A 144 0.19 -27.67 3.13
#